data_AF-A0A9E6SEV9-F1
#
_entry.id   AF-A0A9E6SEV9-F1
#
_cell.length_a   1.000
_cell.length_b   1.000
_cell.length_c   1.000
_cell.angle_alpha   90.00
_cell.angle_beta   90.00
_cell.angle_gamma   90.00
#
_symmetry.space_group_name_H-M   'P 1'
#
loop_
_entity.id
_entity.type
_entity.pdbx_description
1 polymer ?
#
loop_
_entity_poly.entity_id
_entity_poly.type
_entity_poly.pdbx_seq_one_letter_code
_entity_poly.pdbx_strand_id
1 'polypeptide(L)'
;ESENARANESQKLLNWGYTAFEAVKLYDAGAAVVTPKVWKGGSSEVKVGRMQGVIVAVPAGTSAQLKTEVVRNEPIVAPVAKGQVLGTLKVRAGDQVVAEVPLLALDGVEQAGIIGRAWDAMRLWIR
;
A
#
# COMPACT_ATOMS: atom_id res chain seq x y z
N GLU A 1 -43.67 4.65 14.80
CA GLU A 1 -42.50 5.45 14.38
C GLU A 1 -42.43 5.44 12.87
N SER A 2 -42.44 6.60 12.21
CA SER A 2 -42.65 6.69 10.76
C SER A 2 -41.33 6.63 9.98
N GLU A 3 -41.39 6.10 8.76
CA GLU A 3 -40.24 6.02 7.86
C GLU A 3 -39.60 7.40 7.59
N ASN A 4 -40.40 8.46 7.57
CA ASN A 4 -39.95 9.85 7.41
C ASN A 4 -39.05 10.32 8.57
N ALA A 5 -39.36 9.93 9.81
CA ALA A 5 -38.50 10.27 10.94
C ALA A 5 -37.13 9.57 10.81
N ARG A 6 -37.11 8.29 10.42
CA ARG A 6 -35.88 7.54 10.17
C ARG A 6 -35.06 8.13 9.02
N ALA A 7 -35.72 8.56 7.93
CA ALA A 7 -35.07 9.19 6.80
C ALA A 7 -34.40 10.52 7.19
N ASN A 8 -35.10 11.37 7.95
CA ASN A 8 -34.57 12.65 8.41
C ASN A 8 -33.37 12.48 9.35
N GLU A 9 -33.43 11.55 10.30
CA GLU A 9 -32.29 11.30 11.20
C GLU A 9 -31.08 10.72 10.45
N SER A 10 -31.31 9.87 9.45
CA SER A 10 -30.24 9.36 8.58
C SER A 10 -29.57 10.49 7.78
N GLN A 11 -30.37 11.42 7.25
CA GLN A 11 -29.85 12.58 6.51
C GLN A 11 -29.01 13.51 7.40
N LYS A 12 -29.44 13.75 8.64
CA LYS A 12 -28.65 14.53 9.61
C LYS A 12 -27.30 13.89 9.89
N LEU A 13 -27.26 12.58 10.10
CA LEU A 13 -26.01 11.85 10.35
C LEU A 13 -25.06 11.91 9.14
N LEU A 14 -25.59 11.80 7.92
CA LEU A 14 -24.78 11.93 6.71
C LEU A 14 -24.20 13.34 6.57
N ASN A 15 -25.03 14.38 6.74
CA ASN A 15 -24.57 15.77 6.69
C ASN A 15 -23.48 16.04 7.73
N TRP A 16 -23.69 15.56 8.96
CA TRP A 16 -22.67 15.64 10.00
C TRP A 16 -21.38 14.94 9.57
N GLY A 17 -21.45 13.70 9.07
CA GLY A 17 -20.28 12.94 8.62
C GLY A 17 -19.46 13.65 7.55
N TYR A 18 -20.12 14.29 6.56
CA TYR A 18 -19.45 15.07 5.52
C TYR A 18 -18.75 16.34 6.04
N THR A 19 -19.25 16.94 7.11
CA THR A 19 -18.63 18.13 7.72
C THR A 19 -17.58 17.78 8.77
N ALA A 20 -17.74 16.65 9.45
CA ALA A 20 -16.87 16.23 10.54
C ALA A 20 -15.57 15.59 10.06
N PHE A 21 -15.54 15.04 8.84
CA PHE A 21 -14.40 14.33 8.29
C PHE A 21 -14.01 14.84 6.91
N GLU A 22 -12.70 14.87 6.66
CA GLU A 22 -12.13 15.10 5.34
C GLU A 22 -11.39 13.85 4.85
N ALA A 23 -11.49 13.58 3.55
CA ALA A 23 -10.78 12.48 2.91
C ALA A 23 -9.40 12.93 2.43
N VAL A 24 -8.34 12.35 3.00
CA VAL A 24 -6.95 12.67 2.65
C VAL A 24 -6.37 11.53 1.83
N LYS A 25 -5.96 11.85 0.59
CA LYS A 25 -5.23 10.91 -0.27
C LYS A 25 -3.76 10.90 0.12
N LEU A 26 -3.26 9.75 0.53
CA LEU A 26 -1.86 9.55 0.94
C LEU A 26 -1.00 9.06 -0.23
N TYR A 27 -1.51 8.09 -1.00
CA TYR A 27 -0.79 7.49 -2.12
C TYR A 27 -1.76 7.14 -3.26
N ASP A 28 -1.31 7.34 -4.50
CA ASP A 28 -2.02 6.90 -5.69
C ASP A 28 -1.95 5.37 -5.85
N ALA A 29 -2.91 4.82 -6.60
CA ALA A 29 -2.91 3.40 -6.94
C ALA A 29 -1.64 3.02 -7.72
N GLY A 30 -0.95 1.98 -7.29
CA GLY A 30 0.30 1.52 -7.91
C GLY A 30 1.51 2.42 -7.64
N ALA A 31 1.37 3.48 -6.84
CA ALA A 31 2.52 4.27 -6.41
C ALA A 31 3.39 3.47 -5.43
N ALA A 32 4.71 3.55 -5.61
CA ALA A 32 5.65 2.99 -4.66
C ALA A 32 5.64 3.85 -3.38
N VAL A 33 5.35 3.22 -2.25
CA VAL A 33 5.42 3.84 -0.92
C VAL A 33 6.88 3.85 -0.44
N VAL A 34 7.60 2.75 -0.68
CA VAL A 34 9.03 2.60 -0.40
C VAL A 34 9.68 1.69 -1.45
N THR A 35 11.00 1.81 -1.62
CA THR A 35 11.79 0.96 -2.53
C THR A 35 12.98 0.34 -1.78
N PRO A 36 12.74 -0.67 -0.92
CA PRO A 36 13.79 -1.32 -0.15
C PRO A 36 14.73 -2.16 -1.03
N LYS A 37 15.95 -2.36 -0.51
CA LYS A 37 16.96 -3.24 -1.09
C LYS A 37 16.52 -4.71 -1.01
N VAL A 38 16.75 -5.46 -2.08
CA VAL A 38 16.57 -6.91 -2.17
C VAL A 38 17.92 -7.60 -2.26
N TRP A 39 18.11 -8.62 -1.44
CA TRP A 39 19.30 -9.47 -1.45
C TRP A 39 19.11 -10.68 -2.34
N LYS A 40 20.19 -11.11 -3.01
CA LYS A 40 20.21 -12.27 -3.92
C LYS A 40 19.21 -12.17 -5.08
N GLY A 41 18.67 -10.99 -5.36
CA GLY A 41 17.76 -10.73 -6.46
C GLY A 41 18.48 -10.41 -7.76
N GLY A 42 17.83 -10.69 -8.90
CA GLY A 42 18.25 -10.18 -10.20
C GLY A 42 18.11 -8.65 -10.29
N SER A 43 17.22 -8.07 -9.48
CA SER A 43 17.17 -6.63 -9.16
C SER A 43 17.68 -6.40 -7.73
N SER A 44 18.38 -5.29 -7.51
CA SER A 44 18.88 -4.87 -6.19
C SER A 44 17.81 -4.26 -5.30
N GLU A 45 16.64 -3.94 -5.85
CA GLU A 45 15.54 -3.26 -5.16
C GLU A 45 14.18 -3.78 -5.63
N VAL A 46 13.15 -3.61 -4.79
CA VAL A 46 11.75 -3.89 -5.13
C VAL A 46 10.88 -2.72 -4.73
N LYS A 47 9.99 -2.30 -5.64
CA LYS A 47 8.98 -1.28 -5.32
C LYS A 47 7.88 -1.91 -4.47
N VAL A 48 7.60 -1.29 -3.33
CA VAL A 48 6.59 -1.75 -2.37
C VAL A 48 5.54 -0.66 -2.21
N GLY A 49 4.29 -1.02 -2.45
CA GLY A 49 3.17 -0.08 -2.48
C GLY A 49 1.83 -0.81 -2.39
N ARG A 50 0.78 -0.25 -2.97
CA ARG A 50 -0.54 -0.89 -3.00
C ARG A 50 -1.14 -0.74 -4.39
N MET A 51 -1.82 -1.78 -4.88
CA MET A 51 -2.47 -1.74 -6.21
C MET A 51 -3.67 -0.78 -6.24
N GLN A 52 -4.23 -0.48 -5.06
CA GLN A 52 -5.29 0.50 -4.86
C GLN A 52 -4.71 1.72 -4.16
N GLY A 53 -5.29 2.90 -4.40
CA GLY A 53 -4.92 4.11 -3.68
C GLY A 53 -5.13 3.96 -2.17
N VAL A 54 -4.40 4.77 -1.40
CA VAL A 54 -4.57 4.86 0.05
C VAL A 54 -5.19 6.21 0.36
N ILE A 55 -6.45 6.19 0.79
CA ILE A 55 -7.22 7.36 1.22
C ILE A 55 -7.68 7.08 2.64
N VAL A 56 -7.52 8.05 3.53
CA VAL A 56 -7.97 7.96 4.93
C VAL A 56 -8.95 9.09 5.22
N ALA A 57 -10.02 8.78 5.95
CA ALA A 57 -10.92 9.79 6.49
C ALA A 57 -10.41 10.22 7.87
N VAL A 58 -10.18 11.51 8.06
CA VAL A 58 -9.72 12.09 9.34
C VAL A 58 -10.63 13.22 9.78
N PRO A 59 -10.70 13.53 11.09
CA PRO A 59 -11.45 14.68 11.55
C PRO A 59 -11.02 15.96 10.82
N ALA A 60 -11.99 16.76 10.38
CA ALA A 60 -11.73 17.98 9.63
C ALA A 60 -10.73 18.90 10.37
N GLY A 61 -9.73 19.41 9.64
CA GLY A 61 -8.69 20.28 10.20
C GLY A 61 -7.53 19.55 10.90
N THR A 62 -7.54 18.21 10.91
CA THR A 62 -6.45 17.41 11.52
C THR A 62 -5.50 16.77 10.50
N SER A 63 -5.75 16.94 9.20
CA SER A 63 -4.88 16.39 8.13
C SER A 63 -3.40 16.76 8.28
N ALA A 64 -3.07 17.95 8.77
CA ALA A 64 -1.68 18.36 9.01
C ALA A 64 -0.96 17.54 10.09
N GLN A 65 -1.70 16.82 10.95
CA GLN A 65 -1.15 15.97 12.01
C GLN A 65 -0.95 14.52 11.55
N LEU A 66 -1.27 14.21 10.28
CA LEU A 66 -1.08 12.88 9.72
C LEU A 66 0.39 12.53 9.60
N LYS A 67 0.74 11.34 10.07
CA LYS A 67 2.06 10.74 9.92
C LYS A 67 1.91 9.33 9.37
N THR A 68 2.82 8.95 8.48
CA THR A 68 2.88 7.60 7.91
C THR A 68 4.17 6.91 8.30
N GLU A 69 4.07 5.64 8.70
CA GLU A 69 5.19 4.79 9.07
C GLU A 69 5.08 3.46 8.32
N VAL A 70 6.20 2.97 7.78
CA VAL A 70 6.24 1.65 7.13
C VAL A 70 6.91 0.67 8.07
N VAL A 71 6.16 -0.35 8.48
CA VAL A 71 6.66 -1.47 9.29
C VAL A 71 6.86 -2.67 8.37
N ARG A 72 8.08 -3.19 8.30
CA ARG A 72 8.44 -4.33 7.44
C ARG A 72 9.50 -5.20 8.08
N ASN A 73 9.58 -6.44 7.62
CA ASN A 73 10.64 -7.35 8.02
C ASN A 73 11.84 -7.17 7.09
N GLU A 74 13.02 -7.00 7.68
CA GLU A 74 14.29 -6.92 6.96
C GLU A 74 15.21 -8.08 7.38
N PRO A 75 16.10 -8.56 6.51
CA PRO A 75 16.28 -8.15 5.11
C PRO A 75 15.26 -8.80 4.15
N ILE A 76 14.98 -8.14 3.01
CA ILE A 76 14.20 -8.75 1.92
C ILE A 76 15.12 -9.58 1.03
N VAL A 77 14.80 -10.85 0.83
CA VAL A 77 15.62 -11.79 0.04
C VAL A 77 14.78 -12.35 -1.11
N ALA A 78 15.37 -12.44 -2.31
CA ALA A 78 14.73 -13.02 -3.47
C ALA A 78 14.54 -14.55 -3.34
N PRO A 79 13.50 -15.14 -3.97
CA PRO A 79 12.57 -14.50 -4.90
C PRO A 79 11.45 -13.73 -4.18
N VAL A 80 11.05 -12.61 -4.79
CA VAL A 80 9.87 -11.83 -4.37
C VAL A 80 8.84 -11.90 -5.48
N ALA A 81 7.64 -12.41 -5.18
CA ALA A 81 6.56 -12.43 -6.14
C ALA A 81 5.83 -11.08 -6.20
N LYS A 82 5.38 -10.66 -7.38
CA LYS A 82 4.47 -9.52 -7.50
C LYS A 82 3.20 -9.79 -6.68
N GLY A 83 2.77 -8.81 -5.90
CA GLY A 83 1.62 -8.94 -5.00
C GLY A 83 1.94 -9.59 -3.65
N GLN A 84 3.18 -10.01 -3.41
CA GLN A 84 3.60 -10.51 -2.10
C GLN A 84 3.55 -9.39 -1.06
N VAL A 85 2.96 -9.66 0.11
CA VAL A 85 2.96 -8.72 1.24
C VAL A 85 4.37 -8.62 1.81
N LEU A 86 4.91 -7.39 1.85
CA LEU A 86 6.27 -7.11 2.32
C LEU A 86 6.31 -6.18 3.54
N GLY A 87 5.15 -5.70 3.99
CA GLY A 87 5.05 -4.88 5.19
C GLY A 87 3.66 -4.26 5.33
N THR A 88 3.55 -3.30 6.23
CA THR A 88 2.33 -2.59 6.56
C THR A 88 2.62 -1.10 6.63
N LEU A 89 1.78 -0.31 5.98
CA LEU A 89 1.72 1.14 6.16
C LEU A 89 0.80 1.43 7.35
N LYS A 90 1.38 2.03 8.40
CA LYS A 90 0.65 2.57 9.54
C LYS A 90 0.44 4.06 9.34
N VAL A 91 -0.80 4.50 9.45
CA VAL A 91 -1.18 5.91 9.37
C VAL A 91 -1.65 6.34 10.74
N ARG A 92 -1.08 7.43 11.27
CA ARG A 92 -1.44 8.02 12.56
C ARG A 92 -1.92 9.45 12.39
N ALA A 93 -2.92 9.84 13.17
CA ALA A 93 -3.30 11.23 13.40
C ALA A 93 -2.97 11.55 14.85
N GLY A 94 -1.89 12.32 15.09
CA GLY A 94 -1.31 12.44 16.43
C GLY A 94 -0.83 11.07 16.95
N ASP A 95 -1.32 10.64 18.11
CA ASP A 95 -0.95 9.36 18.73
C ASP A 95 -1.87 8.18 18.35
N GLN A 96 -2.99 8.45 17.66
CA GLN A 96 -3.96 7.42 17.29
C GLN A 96 -3.64 6.83 15.91
N VAL A 97 -3.60 5.50 15.81
CA VAL A 97 -3.57 4.80 14.53
C VAL A 97 -4.95 4.87 13.87
N VAL A 98 -5.01 5.51 12.70
CA VAL A 98 -6.26 5.71 11.94
C VAL A 98 -6.43 4.70 10.80
N ALA A 99 -5.33 4.14 10.30
CA ALA A 99 -5.37 3.06 9.31
C ALA A 99 -4.10 2.21 9.38
N GLU A 100 -4.25 0.90 9.16
CA GLU A 100 -3.16 -0.01 8.86
C GLU A 100 -3.50 -0.75 7.56
N VAL A 101 -2.64 -0.61 6.53
CA VAL A 101 -2.87 -1.25 5.24
C VAL A 101 -1.66 -2.07 4.81
N PRO A 102 -1.86 -3.29 4.27
CA PRO A 102 -0.75 -4.10 3.80
C PRO A 102 -0.12 -3.47 2.57
N LEU A 103 1.22 -3.50 2.52
CA LEU A 103 2.01 -3.11 1.37
C LEU A 103 2.52 -4.35 0.64
N LEU A 104 2.40 -4.30 -0.68
CA LEU A 104 2.66 -5.38 -1.61
C LEU A 104 3.84 -5.03 -2.51
N ALA A 105 4.58 -6.05 -2.95
CA ALA A 105 5.51 -5.91 -4.06
C ALA A 105 4.76 -5.51 -5.34
N LEU A 106 5.10 -4.36 -5.92
CA LEU A 106 4.50 -3.89 -7.17
C LEU A 106 5.06 -4.63 -8.38
N ASP A 107 6.31 -5.08 -8.26
CA ASP A 107 7.06 -5.82 -9.26
C ASP A 107 7.60 -7.12 -8.64
N GLY A 108 7.83 -8.13 -9.48
CA GLY A 108 8.50 -9.37 -9.06
C GLY A 108 10.03 -9.23 -9.15
N VAL A 109 10.75 -9.86 -8.22
CA VAL A 109 12.22 -9.95 -8.24
C VAL A 109 12.63 -11.42 -8.16
N GLU A 110 13.09 -11.96 -9.29
CA GLU A 110 13.65 -13.32 -9.34
C GLU A 110 15.03 -13.38 -8.66
N GLN A 111 15.51 -14.59 -8.39
CA GLN A 111 16.87 -14.78 -7.88
C GLN A 111 17.92 -14.39 -8.93
N ALA A 112 19.05 -13.86 -8.45
CA ALA A 112 20.23 -13.63 -9.28
C ALA A 112 20.65 -14.93 -9.98
N GLY A 113 20.93 -14.85 -11.28
CA GLY A 113 21.39 -15.99 -12.08
C GLY A 113 20.30 -16.89 -12.67
N ILE A 114 19.01 -16.69 -12.37
CA ILE A 114 17.93 -17.35 -13.12
C ILE A 114 17.84 -16.79 -14.54
N ILE A 115 17.88 -15.47 -14.71
CA ILE A 115 17.81 -14.79 -16.03
C ILE A 115 18.93 -15.28 -16.95
N GLY A 116 20.15 -15.39 -16.43
CA GLY A 116 21.29 -15.91 -17.20
C GLY A 116 21.04 -17.35 -17.68
N ARG A 117 20.59 -18.24 -16.79
CA ARG A 117 20.28 -19.63 -17.15
C ARG A 117 19.11 -19.75 -18.13
N ALA A 118 18.08 -18.92 -18.01
CA ALA A 118 16.95 -18.91 -18.94
C ALA A 118 17.37 -18.46 -20.35
N TRP A 119 18.24 -17.44 -20.44
CA TRP A 119 18.80 -16.98 -21.72
C TRP A 119 19.67 -18.05 -22.40
N ASP A 120 20.53 -18.71 -21.63
CA ASP A 120 21.38 -19.79 -22.14
C ASP A 120 20.56 -20.98 -22.68
N ALA A 121 19.49 -21.37 -21.97
CA ALA A 121 18.59 -22.43 -22.40
C ALA A 121 17.87 -22.10 -23.73
N MET A 122 17.42 -20.85 -23.91
CA MET A 122 16.80 -20.43 -25.18
C MET A 122 17.79 -20.46 -26.35
N ARG A 123 19.04 -20.02 -26.14
CA ARG A 123 20.07 -20.02 -27.19
C ARG A 123 20.42 -21.43 -27.66
N LEU A 124 20.41 -22.41 -26.76
CA LEU A 124 20.66 -23.81 -27.10
C LEU A 124 19.56 -24.43 -27.96
N TRP A 125 18.32 -23.96 -27.87
CA TRP A 125 17.18 -24.51 -28.61
C TRP A 125 17.07 -23.99 -30.06
N ILE A 126 17.75 -22.89 -30.37
CA ILE A 126 17.79 -22.27 -31.71
C ILE A 126 19.01 -22.78 -32.53
N ARG A 127 19.88 -23.60 -31.92
CA ARG A 127 20.94 -24.35 -32.60
C ARG A 127 20.49 -25.78 -32.89
#